data_AF-A0A1Q7YIF0-F1
#
_entry.id   AF-A0A1Q7YIF0-F1
#
_cell.length_a   1.000
_cell.length_b   1.000
_cell.length_c   1.000
_cell.angle_alpha   90.00
_cell.angle_beta   90.00
_cell.angle_gamma   90.00
#
_symmetry.space_group_name_H-M   'P 1'
#
loop_
_entity.id
_entity.type
_entity.pdbx_description
1 polymer ?
#
loop_
_entity_poly.entity_id
_entity_poly.type
_entity_poly.pdbx_seq_one_letter_code
_entity_poly.pdbx_strand_id
1 'polypeptide(L)' 'MKNKKDEKSECTPEEVELVVTQEDYEAGLKRGWNDDDMLKPGRYKLKRGGFLERHPELKIKDRKRA' A
#
# COMPACT_ATOMS: atom_id res chain seq x y z
N MET A 1 6.32 9.25 28.43
CA MET A 1 5.96 8.46 27.23
C MET A 1 6.05 9.37 26.02
N LYS A 2 6.75 8.97 24.95
CA LYS A 2 7.04 9.84 23.80
C LYS A 2 5.84 9.85 22.85
N ASN A 3 5.21 11.00 22.68
CA ASN A 3 4.10 11.22 21.77
C ASN A 3 4.65 11.25 20.34
N LYS A 4 4.50 10.16 19.57
CA LYS A 4 4.69 10.21 18.12
C LYS A 4 3.44 10.82 17.52
N LYS A 5 3.58 12.08 17.10
CA LYS A 5 2.62 12.82 16.31
C LYS A 5 2.56 12.12 14.96
N ASP A 6 1.46 11.42 14.67
CA ASP A 6 1.12 10.98 13.33
C ASP A 6 0.93 12.23 12.46
N GLU A 7 2.04 12.65 11.86
CA GLU A 7 2.07 13.64 10.80
C GLU A 7 1.30 13.01 9.63
N LYS A 8 0.03 13.41 9.50
CA LYS A 8 -0.79 13.10 8.33
C LYS A 8 -0.14 13.76 7.14
N SER A 9 0.75 13.04 6.47
CA SER A 9 1.24 13.42 5.15
C SER A 9 0.04 13.48 4.23
N GLU A 10 -0.11 14.63 3.58
CA GLU A 10 -1.18 14.95 2.64
C GLU A 10 -1.27 13.84 1.60
N CYS A 11 -2.44 13.22 1.48
CA CYS A 11 -2.64 12.02 0.68
C CYS A 11 -2.80 12.40 -0.80
N THR A 12 -1.72 12.81 -1.44
CA THR A 12 -1.66 12.89 -2.90
C THR A 12 -1.70 11.46 -3.48
N PRO A 13 -2.27 11.26 -4.68
CA PRO A 13 -2.18 9.98 -5.37
C PRO A 13 -0.72 9.78 -5.82
N GLU A 14 0.10 9.28 -4.91
CA GLU A 14 1.51 9.01 -5.14
C GLU A 14 1.65 7.67 -5.87
N GLU A 15 2.34 7.68 -7.00
CA GLU A 15 2.77 6.46 -7.66
C GLU A 15 3.87 5.82 -6.79
N VAL A 16 3.60 4.63 -6.26
CA VAL A 16 4.50 3.88 -5.41
C VAL A 16 5.11 2.74 -6.23
N GLU A 17 6.43 2.66 -6.25
CA GLU A 17 7.15 1.53 -6.83
C GLU A 17 7.46 0.50 -5.74
N LEU A 18 6.92 -0.71 -5.90
CA LEU A 18 7.26 -1.87 -5.07
C LEU A 18 8.26 -2.73 -5.83
N VAL A 19 9.47 -2.86 -5.30
CA VAL A 19 10.50 -3.74 -5.85
C VAL A 19 10.53 -5.01 -5.01
N VAL A 20 10.19 -6.13 -5.63
CA VAL A 20 10.31 -7.46 -5.02
C VAL A 20 11.61 -8.08 -5.53
N THR A 21 12.56 -8.31 -4.63
CA THR A 21 13.82 -8.96 -4.98
C THR A 21 13.68 -10.47 -4.99
N GLN A 22 14.62 -11.16 -5.64
CA GLN A 22 14.69 -12.62 -5.60
C GLN A 22 14.88 -13.12 -4.16
N GLU A 23 15.66 -12.40 -3.35
CA GLU A 23 15.93 -12.74 -1.95
C GLU A 23 14.66 -12.66 -1.10
N ASP A 24 13.83 -11.62 -1.28
CA ASP A 24 12.54 -11.48 -0.60
C ASP A 24 11.58 -12.62 -0.97
N TYR A 25 11.55 -13.00 -2.24
CA TYR A 25 10.73 -14.11 -2.73
C TYR A 25 11.15 -15.44 -2.11
N GLU A 26 12.46 -15.75 -2.11
CA GLU A 26 13.00 -16.95 -1.47
C GLU A 26 12.82 -16.96 0.05
N ALA A 27 12.89 -15.80 0.70
CA ALA A 27 12.59 -15.66 2.12
C ALA A 27 11.11 -15.97 2.42
N GLY A 28 10.20 -15.58 1.53
CA GLY A 28 8.78 -15.94 1.60
C GLY A 28 8.55 -17.44 1.43
N LEU A 29 9.20 -18.08 0.45
CA LEU A 29 9.15 -19.54 0.29
C LEU A 29 9.65 -20.28 1.55
N LYS A 30 10.75 -19.82 2.16
CA LYS A 30 11.27 -20.38 3.42
C LYS A 30 10.30 -20.22 4.61
N ARG A 31 9.44 -19.20 4.57
CA ARG A 31 8.36 -18.99 5.55
C ARG A 31 7.12 -19.83 5.27
N GLY A 32 7.10 -20.59 4.17
CA GLY A 32 5.97 -21.42 3.76
C GLY A 32 4.91 -20.68 2.97
N TRP A 33 5.20 -19.50 2.44
CA TRP A 33 4.33 -18.82 1.48
C TRP A 33 4.43 -19.49 0.12
N ASN A 34 3.32 -19.56 -0.61
CA ASN A 34 3.30 -20.11 -1.97
C ASN A 34 3.29 -18.99 -3.03
N ASP A 35 3.42 -19.38 -4.30
CA ASP A 35 3.41 -18.45 -5.45
C ASP A 35 2.13 -17.59 -5.50
N ASP A 36 1.00 -18.09 -4.98
CA ASP A 36 -0.28 -17.37 -4.93
C ASP A 36 -0.32 -16.29 -3.83
N ASP A 37 0.45 -16.47 -2.75
CA ASP A 37 0.52 -15.55 -1.62
C ASP A 37 1.47 -14.36 -1.88
N MET A 38 2.26 -14.44 -2.96
CA MET A 38 3.39 -13.55 -3.19
C MET A 38 3.41 -12.95 -4.60
N LEU A 39 3.95 -11.75 -4.70
CA LEU A 39 4.36 -11.21 -5.99
C LEU A 39 5.67 -11.88 -6.43
N LYS A 40 5.78 -12.15 -7.73
CA LYS A 40 7.03 -12.65 -8.32
C LYS A 40 8.12 -11.58 -8.21
N PRO A 41 9.40 -11.98 -8.26
CA PRO A 41 10.50 -11.03 -8.31
C PRO A 41 10.32 -10.07 -9.50
N GLY A 42 10.35 -8.76 -9.22
CA GLY A 42 10.00 -7.76 -10.23
C GLY A 42 9.78 -6.36 -9.66
N ARG A 43 9.57 -5.40 -10.56
CA ARG A 43 9.21 -4.01 -10.21
C ARG A 43 7.75 -3.77 -10.54
N TYR A 44 6.98 -3.39 -9.53
CA TYR A 44 5.55 -3.16 -9.63
C TYR A 44 5.25 -1.69 -9.38
N LYS A 45 4.52 -1.07 -10.32
CA LYS A 45 4.01 0.29 -10.16
C LYS A 45 2.60 0.24 -9.63
N LEU A 46 2.39 0.85 -8.48
CA LEU A 46 1.12 0.86 -7.75
C LEU A 46 0.68 2.32 -7.61
N LYS A 47 -0.60 2.59 -7.79
CA LYS A 47 -1.15 3.92 -7.48
C LYS A 47 -1.84 3.88 -6.12
N ARG A 48 -1.27 4.58 -5.14
CA ARG A 48 -1.86 4.68 -3.80
C ARG A 48 -3.09 5.60 -3.90
N GLY A 49 -4.26 5.09 -3.50
CA GLY A 49 -5.48 5.91 -3.41
C GLY A 49 -6.45 5.87 -4.60
N GLY A 50 -6.18 5.08 -5.65
CA GLY A 50 -7.06 5.00 -6.82
C GLY A 50 -8.45 4.36 -6.58
N PHE A 51 -8.69 3.77 -5.40
CA PHE A 51 -9.99 3.16 -5.09
C PHE A 51 -11.12 4.19 -5.00
N LEU A 52 -10.89 5.32 -4.31
CA LEU A 52 -11.88 6.41 -4.21
C LEU A 52 -11.97 7.23 -5.50
N GLU A 53 -10.95 7.19 -6.35
CA GLU A 53 -11.00 7.75 -7.70
C GLU A 53 -11.89 6.90 -8.63
N ARG A 54 -11.81 5.57 -8.52
CA ARG A 54 -12.65 4.64 -9.29
C ARG A 54 -14.08 4.53 -8.77
N HIS A 55 -14.30 4.76 -7.48
CA HIS A 55 -15.62 4.77 -6.85
C HIS A 55 -15.93 6.15 -6.26
N PRO A 56 -16.24 7.15 -7.12
CA PRO A 56 -16.55 8.50 -6.67
C PRO A 56 -17.81 8.55 -5.81
N GLU A 57 -18.71 7.57 -5.94
CA GLU A 57 -19.91 7.37 -5.11
C GLU A 57 -19.58 7.13 -3.62
N LEU A 58 -18.40 6.61 -3.31
CA LEU A 58 -17.93 6.31 -1.96
C LEU A 58 -17.16 7.46 -1.32
N LYS A 59 -17.01 8.61 -2.02
CA LYS A 59 -16.47 9.84 -1.41
C LYS A 59 -17.48 10.35 -0.38
N ILE A 60 -17.34 9.87 0.84
CA ILE A 60 -18.08 10.38 2.00
C ILE A 60 -17.71 11.86 2.14
N LYS A 61 -18.62 12.75 1.76
CA LYS A 61 -18.51 14.20 2.03
C LYS A 61 -18.31 14.37 3.52
N ASP A 62 -17.16 14.93 3.91
CA ASP A 62 -16.75 15.31 5.26
C ASP A 62 -17.83 15.15 6.33
N ARG A 63 -17.85 13.99 7.01
CA ARG A 63 -18.35 13.98 8.39
C ARG A 63 -17.28 14.68 9.21
N LYS A 64 -17.50 15.98 9.45
CA LYS A 64 -16.80 16.76 10.48
C LYS A 64 -16.59 15.87 11.69
N ARG A 65 -15.33 15.51 11.96
CA ARG A 65 -14.97 14.86 13.22
C ARG A 65 -15.32 15.86 14.33
N ALA A 66 -16.29 15.49 15.15
CA ALA A 66 -16.67 16.22 16.36
C ALA A 66 -15.52 16.20 17.37
#